data_AF-A0A819KWD5-F1
#
_entry.id   AF-A0A819KWD5-F1
#
_cell.length_a   1.000
_cell.length_b   1.000
_cell.length_c   1.000
_cell.angle_alpha   90.00
_cell.angle_beta   90.00
_cell.angle_gamma   90.00
#
_symmetry.space_group_name_H-M   'P 1'
#
loop_
_entity.id
_entity.type
_entity.pdbx_description
1 polymer ?
#
loop_
_entity_poly.entity_id
_entity_poly.type
_entity_poly.pdbx_seq_one_letter_code
_entity_poly.pdbx_strand_id
1 'polypeptide(L)'
;LRNCSVRDTVGFQKWIQQHFFGPIKALATTGMDIHEQASLASKEHIDQVFEKVNQKLEEHGGLYLFKTTYPTAADFTLAALAYPMIFPSQCDGLIIKYDPNIMSRQMYEQVTTYREQRAGKLVLRMYEQHRIVDRIQPNHA
;
A
#
# COMPACT_ATOMS: atom_id res chain seq x y z
N LEU A 1 -24.12 14.34 -6.03
CA LEU A 1 -23.24 13.16 -6.19
C LEU A 1 -23.94 11.99 -5.50
N ARG A 2 -24.39 10.99 -6.25
CA ARG A 2 -25.22 9.90 -5.72
C ARG A 2 -24.40 9.03 -4.76
N ASN A 3 -24.97 8.75 -3.59
CA ASN A 3 -24.43 7.83 -2.59
C ASN A 3 -24.17 6.46 -3.24
N CYS A 4 -22.92 6.13 -3.50
CA CYS A 4 -22.51 4.78 -3.87
C CYS A 4 -22.46 3.96 -2.57
N SER A 5 -23.29 2.94 -2.46
CA SER A 5 -23.32 2.08 -1.27
C SER A 5 -22.02 1.28 -1.18
N VAL A 6 -21.55 0.98 0.04
CA VAL A 6 -20.42 0.06 0.26
C VAL A 6 -20.65 -1.30 -0.40
N ARG A 7 -21.91 -1.71 -0.63
CA ARG A 7 -22.24 -2.92 -1.42
C ARG A 7 -21.93 -2.79 -2.91
N ASP A 8 -22.06 -1.59 -3.49
CA ASP A 8 -21.89 -1.37 -4.92
C ASP A 8 -20.41 -1.39 -5.33
N THR A 9 -19.53 -0.89 -4.44
CA THR A 9 -18.07 -0.92 -4.65
C THR A 9 -17.49 -2.32 -4.54
N VAL A 10 -17.92 -3.12 -3.57
CA VAL A 10 -17.47 -4.53 -3.44
C VAL A 10 -17.95 -5.38 -4.63
N GLY A 11 -19.18 -5.16 -5.11
CA GLY A 11 -19.72 -5.86 -6.29
C GLY A 11 -18.94 -5.52 -7.56
N PHE A 12 -18.69 -4.24 -7.81
CA PHE A 12 -17.90 -3.78 -8.95
C PHE A 12 -16.44 -4.27 -8.91
N GLN A 13 -15.82 -4.26 -7.73
CA GLN A 13 -14.44 -4.69 -7.56
C GLN A 13 -14.28 -6.20 -7.77
N LYS A 14 -15.23 -7.01 -7.27
CA LYS A 14 -15.29 -8.45 -7.52
C LYS A 14 -15.51 -8.75 -9.01
N TRP A 15 -16.33 -7.94 -9.69
CA TRP A 15 -16.55 -8.06 -11.13
C TRP A 15 -15.27 -7.77 -11.94
N ILE A 16 -14.52 -6.71 -11.60
CA ILE A 16 -13.21 -6.41 -12.21
C ILE A 16 -12.21 -7.55 -11.95
N GLN A 17 -12.13 -8.08 -10.73
CA GLN A 17 -11.27 -9.22 -10.42
C GLN A 17 -11.62 -10.49 -11.22
N GLN A 18 -12.87 -10.67 -11.61
CA GLN A 18 -13.28 -11.82 -12.41
C GLN A 18 -13.06 -11.61 -13.91
N HIS A 19 -13.32 -10.41 -14.42
CA HIS A 19 -13.36 -10.14 -15.86
C HIS A 19 -12.11 -9.46 -16.42
N PHE A 20 -11.44 -8.64 -15.61
CA PHE A 20 -10.27 -7.87 -16.03
C PHE A 20 -8.94 -8.46 -15.57
N PHE A 21 -8.91 -9.18 -14.44
CA PHE A 21 -7.65 -9.72 -13.89
C PHE A 21 -7.03 -10.82 -14.77
N GLY A 22 -7.83 -11.64 -15.46
CA GLY A 22 -7.31 -12.61 -16.43
C GLY A 22 -6.57 -11.93 -17.60
N PRO A 23 -7.22 -11.00 -18.31
CA PRO A 23 -6.59 -10.19 -19.37
C PRO A 23 -5.40 -9.35 -18.88
N ILE A 24 -5.50 -8.71 -17.70
CA ILE A 24 -4.40 -7.94 -17.10
C ILE A 24 -3.22 -8.87 -16.76
N LYS A 25 -3.49 -10.05 -16.20
CA LYS A 25 -2.46 -11.05 -15.90
C LYS A 25 -1.76 -11.50 -17.18
N ALA A 26 -2.51 -11.78 -18.25
CA ALA A 26 -1.95 -12.15 -19.54
C ALA A 26 -1.08 -11.02 -20.14
N LEU A 27 -1.58 -9.79 -20.15
CA LEU A 27 -0.84 -8.60 -20.59
C LEU A 27 0.42 -8.35 -19.74
N ALA A 28 0.34 -8.54 -18.43
CA ALA A 28 1.46 -8.39 -17.51
C ALA A 28 2.51 -9.48 -17.72
N THR A 29 2.11 -10.74 -17.94
CA THR A 29 3.05 -11.84 -18.20
C THR A 29 3.68 -11.75 -19.58
N THR A 30 2.96 -11.27 -20.59
CA THR A 30 3.45 -11.22 -21.98
C THR A 30 4.14 -9.90 -22.31
N GLY A 31 3.69 -8.79 -21.72
CA GLY A 31 4.20 -7.44 -22.01
C GLY A 31 5.20 -6.90 -20.99
N MET A 32 5.24 -7.43 -19.76
CA MET A 32 6.16 -6.98 -18.70
C MET A 32 7.13 -8.08 -18.23
N ASP A 33 7.17 -9.23 -18.92
CA ASP A 33 8.04 -10.37 -18.61
C ASP A 33 7.97 -10.85 -17.15
N ILE A 34 6.77 -10.79 -16.56
CA ILE A 34 6.55 -11.18 -15.17
C ILE A 34 6.49 -12.71 -15.09
N HIS A 35 7.62 -13.32 -14.78
CA HIS A 35 7.74 -14.75 -14.48
C HIS A 35 7.65 -15.03 -12.98
N GLU A 36 7.23 -16.24 -12.61
CA GLU A 36 7.15 -16.65 -11.20
C GLU A 36 8.49 -16.49 -10.47
N GLN A 37 9.59 -16.89 -11.11
CA GLN A 37 10.94 -16.70 -10.57
C GLN A 37 11.30 -15.23 -10.36
N ALA A 38 10.95 -14.36 -11.32
CA ALA A 38 11.18 -12.91 -11.20
C ALA A 38 10.33 -12.29 -10.08
N SER A 39 9.10 -12.78 -9.88
CA SER A 39 8.22 -12.37 -8.78
C SER A 39 8.79 -12.77 -7.42
N LEU A 40 9.30 -14.00 -7.29
CA LEU A 40 9.95 -14.48 -6.06
C LEU A 40 11.21 -13.69 -5.75
N ALA A 41 12.08 -13.46 -6.76
CA ALA A 41 13.28 -12.64 -6.60
C ALA A 41 12.93 -11.19 -6.21
N SER A 42 11.88 -10.62 -6.80
CA SER A 42 11.40 -9.28 -6.44
C SER A 42 10.88 -9.23 -5.01
N LYS A 43 10.15 -10.28 -4.57
CA LYS A 43 9.69 -10.41 -3.19
C LYS A 43 10.86 -10.45 -2.22
N GLU A 44 11.87 -11.28 -2.48
CA GLU A 44 13.05 -11.38 -1.63
C GLU A 44 13.78 -10.04 -1.56
N HIS A 45 13.91 -9.34 -2.68
CA HIS A 45 14.51 -8.02 -2.71
C HIS A 45 13.72 -6.99 -1.87
N ILE A 46 12.39 -7.00 -1.96
CA ILE A 46 11.52 -6.16 -1.13
C ILE A 46 11.71 -6.48 0.35
N ASP A 47 11.74 -7.76 0.72
CA ASP A 47 11.95 -8.22 2.10
C ASP A 47 13.29 -7.70 2.64
N GLN A 48 14.36 -7.77 1.86
CA GLN A 48 15.67 -7.23 2.21
C GLN A 48 15.66 -5.69 2.36
N VAL A 49 14.91 -4.97 1.51
CA VAL A 49 14.77 -3.52 1.62
C VAL A 49 14.02 -3.13 2.89
N PHE A 50 12.92 -3.80 3.20
CA PHE A 50 12.16 -3.57 4.43
C PHE A 50 13.00 -3.85 5.67
N GLU A 51 13.81 -4.91 5.65
CA GLU A 51 14.71 -5.23 6.76
C GLU A 51 15.76 -4.14 6.98
N LYS A 52 16.42 -3.65 5.92
CA LYS A 52 17.36 -2.53 6.02
C LYS A 52 16.71 -1.26 6.58
N VAL A 53 15.48 -0.98 6.16
CA VAL A 53 14.70 0.15 6.67
C VAL A 53 14.36 -0.03 8.15
N ASN A 54 13.94 -1.24 8.56
CA ASN A 54 13.65 -1.54 9.97
C ASN A 54 14.88 -1.34 10.86
N GLN A 55 16.05 -1.81 10.42
CA GLN A 55 17.33 -1.60 11.10
C GLN A 55 17.67 -0.12 11.20
N LYS A 56 17.54 0.63 10.10
CA LYS A 56 17.79 2.08 10.08
C LYS A 56 16.88 2.84 11.03
N LEU A 57 15.61 2.46 11.10
CA LEU A 57 14.67 3.05 12.04
C LEU A 57 15.07 2.73 13.48
N GLU A 58 15.45 1.49 13.77
CA GLU A 58 15.90 1.09 15.10
C GLU A 58 17.12 1.90 15.58
N GLU A 59 18.13 2.06 14.73
CA GLU A 59 19.32 2.89 15.00
C GLU A 59 18.97 4.34 15.36
N HIS A 60 17.90 4.88 14.78
CA HIS A 60 17.52 6.29 14.90
C HIS A 60 16.37 6.54 15.89
N GLY A 61 15.96 5.54 16.67
CA GLY A 61 14.91 5.67 17.69
C GLY A 61 13.48 5.43 17.19
N GLY A 62 13.34 4.87 15.99
CA GLY A 62 12.09 4.32 15.45
C GLY A 62 11.11 5.35 14.89
N LEU A 63 11.39 6.65 15.04
CA LEU A 63 10.49 7.68 14.58
C LEU A 63 10.65 7.93 13.08
N TYR A 64 11.80 8.37 12.59
CA TYR A 64 12.06 8.66 11.18
C TYR A 64 13.31 7.93 10.68
N LEU A 65 13.48 7.88 9.35
CA LEU A 65 14.63 7.28 8.69
C LEU A 65 15.96 7.94 9.06
N PHE A 66 15.93 9.19 9.52
CA PHE A 66 17.07 9.93 10.02
C PHE A 66 16.81 10.38 11.46
N LYS A 67 17.88 10.65 12.22
CA LYS A 67 17.80 11.18 13.59
C LYS A 67 17.38 12.66 13.58
N THR A 68 16.15 12.92 13.16
CA THR A 68 15.55 14.25 13.01
C THR A 68 14.30 14.37 13.87
N THR A 69 13.88 15.60 14.15
CA THR A 69 12.63 15.88 14.88
C THR A 69 11.39 15.88 13.96
N TYR A 70 11.61 16.06 12.65
CA TYR A 70 10.57 16.15 11.63
C TYR A 70 10.82 15.14 10.50
N PRO A 71 9.77 14.68 9.80
CA PRO A 71 9.93 13.81 8.64
C PRO A 71 10.73 14.53 7.55
N THR A 72 11.55 13.76 6.87
CA THR A 72 12.37 14.22 5.76
C THR A 72 11.78 13.76 4.43
N ALA A 73 12.34 14.27 3.31
CA ALA A 73 11.98 13.79 1.98
C ALA A 73 12.15 12.27 1.83
N ALA A 74 13.07 11.65 2.57
CA ALA A 74 13.26 10.20 2.53
C ALA A 74 12.06 9.44 3.13
N ASP A 75 11.48 9.92 4.24
CA ASP A 75 10.31 9.30 4.87
C ASP A 75 9.10 9.37 3.93
N PHE A 76 8.89 10.52 3.29
CA PHE A 76 7.84 10.69 2.29
C PHE A 76 8.07 9.84 1.05
N THR A 77 9.31 9.74 0.57
CA THR A 77 9.66 8.92 -0.60
C THR A 77 9.43 7.45 -0.30
N LEU A 78 9.86 6.96 0.87
CA LEU A 78 9.57 5.61 1.31
C LEU A 78 8.07 5.35 1.38
N ALA A 79 7.30 6.26 1.99
CA ALA A 79 5.85 6.13 2.08
C ALA A 79 5.17 6.08 0.70
N ALA A 80 5.60 6.95 -0.22
CA ALA A 80 5.07 6.97 -1.59
C ALA A 80 5.37 5.67 -2.34
N LEU A 81 6.61 5.16 -2.26
CA LEU A 81 7.01 3.93 -2.95
C LEU A 81 6.43 2.66 -2.31
N ALA A 82 6.25 2.64 -0.99
CA ALA A 82 5.71 1.50 -0.27
C ALA A 82 4.18 1.44 -0.25
N TYR A 83 3.50 2.50 -0.69
CA TYR A 83 2.04 2.59 -0.79
C TYR A 83 1.35 1.31 -1.31
N PRO A 84 1.69 0.76 -2.50
CA PRO A 84 1.01 -0.40 -3.07
C PRO A 84 1.28 -1.70 -2.30
N MET A 85 2.23 -1.72 -1.38
CA MET A 85 2.52 -2.88 -0.52
C MET A 85 1.84 -2.79 0.84
N ILE A 86 1.56 -1.56 1.31
CA ILE A 86 1.03 -1.30 2.65
C ILE A 86 -0.49 -1.05 2.63
N PHE A 87 -1.03 -0.52 1.53
CA PHE A 87 -2.46 -0.16 1.39
C PHE A 87 -2.99 0.70 2.56
N PRO A 88 -2.46 1.92 2.76
CA PRO A 88 -3.01 2.88 3.71
C PRO A 88 -4.46 3.25 3.37
N SER A 89 -5.33 3.31 4.38
CA SER A 89 -6.77 3.52 4.22
C SER A 89 -7.14 4.88 3.63
N GLN A 90 -6.24 5.87 3.75
CA GLN A 90 -6.33 7.19 3.11
C GLN A 90 -6.37 7.11 1.58
N CYS A 91 -6.16 5.93 1.00
CA CYS A 91 -6.15 5.67 -0.43
C CYS A 91 -7.19 4.62 -0.84
N ASP A 92 -8.09 4.24 0.07
CA ASP A 92 -9.19 3.34 -0.23
C ASP A 92 -10.02 3.94 -1.38
N GLY A 93 -10.03 3.28 -2.54
CA GLY A 93 -10.69 3.74 -3.76
C GLY A 93 -9.79 4.03 -4.95
N LEU A 94 -8.45 4.06 -4.79
CA LEU A 94 -7.52 4.27 -5.91
C LEU A 94 -7.08 2.98 -6.60
N ILE A 95 -6.85 1.90 -5.83
CA ILE A 95 -6.37 0.62 -6.36
C ILE A 95 -7.24 -0.51 -5.82
N ILE A 96 -6.97 -0.96 -4.60
CA ILE A 96 -7.69 -2.04 -3.92
C ILE A 96 -7.73 -1.65 -2.43
N LYS A 97 -8.90 -1.78 -1.81
CA LYS A 97 -9.05 -1.62 -0.36
C LYS A 97 -8.37 -2.78 0.38
N TYR A 98 -7.62 -2.48 1.44
CA TYR A 98 -7.11 -3.50 2.37
C TYR A 98 -8.28 -4.16 3.12
N ASP A 99 -8.74 -5.31 2.62
CA ASP A 99 -9.91 -6.02 3.14
C ASP A 99 -9.74 -7.54 2.91
N PRO A 100 -9.88 -8.38 3.95
CA PRO A 100 -9.71 -9.84 3.82
C PRO A 100 -10.79 -10.50 2.97
N ASN A 101 -11.93 -9.83 2.71
CA ASN A 101 -12.99 -10.35 1.83
C ASN A 101 -12.73 -10.04 0.34
N ILE A 102 -11.77 -9.18 0.05
CA ILE A 102 -11.44 -8.70 -1.30
C ILE A 102 -10.09 -9.23 -1.77
N MET A 103 -9.12 -9.31 -0.85
CA MET A 103 -7.78 -9.83 -1.13
C MET A 103 -7.75 -11.35 -1.03
N SER A 104 -6.83 -11.99 -1.76
CA SER A 104 -6.51 -13.40 -1.49
C SER A 104 -5.93 -13.53 -0.09
N ARG A 105 -6.14 -14.68 0.57
CA ARG A 105 -5.60 -14.94 1.90
C ARG A 105 -4.10 -14.69 1.98
N GLN A 106 -3.34 -15.21 1.01
CA GLN A 106 -1.88 -15.05 0.95
C GLN A 106 -1.47 -13.58 0.85
N MET A 107 -2.13 -12.80 0.00
CA MET A 107 -1.85 -11.38 -0.14
C MET A 107 -2.19 -10.61 1.13
N TYR A 108 -3.34 -10.89 1.73
CA TYR A 108 -3.78 -10.25 2.97
C TYR A 108 -2.78 -10.51 4.12
N GLU A 109 -2.38 -11.77 4.30
CA GLU A 109 -1.38 -12.16 5.31
C GLU A 109 -0.04 -11.45 5.05
N GLN A 110 0.43 -11.43 3.80
CA GLN A 110 1.70 -10.76 3.45
C GLN A 110 1.64 -9.24 3.70
N VAL A 111 0.55 -8.57 3.30
CA VAL A 111 0.37 -7.13 3.57
C VAL A 111 0.29 -6.88 5.07
N THR A 112 -0.39 -7.74 5.83
CA THR A 112 -0.44 -7.68 7.30
C THR A 112 0.97 -7.72 7.88
N THR A 113 1.80 -8.67 7.45
CA THR A 113 3.19 -8.79 7.91
C THR A 113 3.97 -7.51 7.67
N TYR A 114 3.91 -6.90 6.47
CA TYR A 114 4.62 -5.65 6.22
C TYR A 114 4.09 -4.48 7.06
N ARG A 115 2.77 -4.41 7.28
CA ARG A 115 2.13 -3.36 8.10
C ARG A 115 2.56 -3.41 9.56
N GLU A 116 2.84 -4.59 10.09
CA GLU A 116 3.25 -4.78 11.49
C GLU A 116 4.71 -4.39 11.77
N GLN A 117 5.54 -4.38 10.72
CA GLN A 117 6.95 -3.96 10.80
C GLN A 117 7.09 -2.46 11.06
N ARG A 118 8.27 -2.04 11.56
CA ARG A 118 8.56 -0.63 11.85
C ARG A 118 8.45 0.23 10.59
N ALA A 119 8.97 -0.27 9.47
CA ALA A 119 8.85 0.37 8.16
C ALA A 119 7.38 0.57 7.77
N GLY A 120 6.54 -0.47 7.88
CA GLY A 120 5.11 -0.36 7.58
C GLY A 120 4.39 0.64 8.48
N LYS A 121 4.70 0.65 9.78
CA LYS A 121 4.16 1.62 10.74
C LYS A 121 4.57 3.05 10.41
N LEU A 122 5.82 3.28 9.99
CA LEU A 122 6.25 4.60 9.49
C LEU A 122 5.40 5.03 8.29
N VAL A 123 5.23 4.16 7.29
CA VAL A 123 4.44 4.46 6.08
C VAL A 123 3.00 4.82 6.44
N LEU A 124 2.35 4.01 7.27
CA LEU A 124 0.98 4.27 7.74
C LEU A 124 0.87 5.63 8.44
N ARG A 125 1.82 5.94 9.33
CA ARG A 125 1.86 7.22 10.04
C ARG A 125 2.06 8.41 9.09
N MET A 126 2.93 8.28 8.08
CA MET A 126 3.13 9.33 7.08
C MET A 126 1.84 9.64 6.32
N TYR A 127 1.07 8.61 5.96
CA TYR A 127 -0.22 8.80 5.31
C TYR A 127 -1.27 9.40 6.25
N GLU A 128 -1.35 8.94 7.49
CA GLU A 128 -2.27 9.47 8.50
C GLU A 128 -2.03 10.96 8.80
N GLN A 129 -0.76 11.36 8.94
CA GLN A 129 -0.39 12.71 9.34
C GLN A 129 -0.37 13.72 8.20
N HIS A 130 -0.05 13.28 6.97
CA HIS A 130 0.27 14.20 5.87
C HIS A 130 -0.60 14.05 4.63
N ARG A 131 -1.34 12.94 4.47
CA ARG A 131 -2.27 12.83 3.34
C ARG A 131 -3.56 13.57 3.67
N ILE A 132 -3.81 14.63 2.92
CA ILE A 132 -5.06 15.39 2.97
C ILE A 132 -6.11 14.57 2.25
N VAL A 133 -6.92 13.81 2.98
CA VAL A 133 -8.14 13.19 2.42
C VAL A 133 -9.37 14.04 2.73
N ASP A 134 -9.38 14.82 3.82
CA ASP A 134 -10.50 15.71 4.21
C ASP A 134 -10.05 17.09 4.75
N ARG A 135 -9.58 18.00 3.87
CA ARG A 135 -9.64 19.46 4.14
C ARG A 135 -10.36 20.23 3.03
N ILE A 136 -11.31 19.59 2.36
CA ILE A 136 -12.37 20.32 1.67
C ILE A 136 -13.53 20.33 2.65
N GLN A 137 -13.55 21.34 3.54
CA GLN A 137 -14.80 21.67 4.24
C GLN A 137 -15.85 21.93 3.15
N PRO A 138 -17.05 21.32 3.19
CA PRO A 138 -18.15 21.83 2.39
C PRO A 138 -18.41 23.24 2.91
N ASN A 139 -18.07 24.25 2.10
CA ASN A 139 -18.40 25.63 2.42
C ASN A 139 -19.90 25.67 2.74
N HIS A 140 -20.22 26.06 3.98
CA HIS A 140 -21.53 26.60 4.31
C HIS A 140 -21.73 27.86 3.47
N ALA A 141 -22.56 27.76 2.44
CA ALA A 141 -23.15 28.87 1.71
C ALA A 141 -24.58 28.47 1.33
#